data_AF-A0A8T3A3E2-F1
#
_entry.id   AF-A0A8T3A3E2-F1
#
_cell.length_a   1.000
_cell.length_b   1.000
_cell.length_c   1.000
_cell.angle_alpha   90.00
_cell.angle_beta   90.00
_cell.angle_gamma   90.00
#
_symmetry.space_group_name_H-M   'P 1'
#
loop_
_entity.id
_entity.type
_entity.pdbx_description
1 polymer ?
#
loop_
_entity_poly.entity_id
_entity_poly.type
_entity_poly.pdbx_seq_one_letter_code
_entity_poly.pdbx_strand_id
1 'polypeptide(L)'
;MPHISIRLLIVKEQKRVVYAEARANFIDVLFSYLTLLLGNIVRLLDKQSGLGSLNRLYESIEQLDAKHLQTEACKEILLKPRSAAALICEKLKIKNIHDDNT
;
A
#
# COMPACT_ATOMS: atom_id res chain seq x y z
N MET A 1 -14.26 6.43 15.66
CA MET A 1 -13.68 6.21 14.32
C MET A 1 -13.64 7.53 13.57
N PRO A 2 -12.59 7.85 12.80
CA PRO A 2 -12.56 9.06 11.97
C PRO A 2 -13.69 9.00 10.92
N HIS A 3 -14.43 10.11 10.78
CA HIS A 3 -15.51 10.23 9.82
C HIS A 3 -15.00 10.88 8.52
N ILE A 4 -15.13 10.17 7.41
CA ILE A 4 -14.78 10.65 6.07
C ILE A 4 -16.06 10.86 5.29
N SER A 5 -16.26 12.05 4.72
CA SER A 5 -17.38 12.36 3.84
C SER A 5 -16.90 12.71 2.44
N ILE A 6 -17.61 12.18 1.45
CA ILE A 6 -17.34 12.38 0.02
C ILE A 6 -18.68 12.76 -0.63
N ARG A 7 -18.70 13.80 -1.46
CA ARG A 7 -19.87 14.13 -2.29
C ARG A 7 -19.67 13.58 -3.68
N LEU A 8 -20.66 12.85 -4.20
CA LEU A 8 -20.61 12.21 -5.51
C LEU A 8 -21.62 12.87 -6.44
N LEU A 9 -21.21 13.15 -7.68
CA LEU A 9 -22.11 13.44 -8.79
C LEU A 9 -22.32 12.16 -9.59
N ILE A 10 -23.58 11.74 -9.67
CA ILE A 10 -23.96 10.45 -10.28
C ILE A 10 -24.95 10.71 -11.41
N VAL A 11 -24.64 10.20 -12.59
CA VAL A 11 -25.58 10.12 -13.72
C VAL A 11 -26.34 8.81 -13.58
N LYS A 12 -27.59 8.88 -13.12
CA LYS A 12 -28.39 7.71 -12.70
C LYS A 12 -28.73 6.80 -13.87
N GLU A 13 -29.03 7.39 -15.02
CA GLU A 13 -29.38 6.69 -16.26
C GLU A 13 -28.24 5.77 -16.70
N GLN A 14 -27.01 6.19 -16.49
CA GLN A 14 -25.79 5.45 -16.85
C GLN A 14 -25.22 4.63 -15.68
N LYS A 15 -25.82 4.73 -14.48
CA LYS A 15 -25.30 4.18 -13.22
C LYS A 15 -23.81 4.51 -12.99
N ARG A 16 -23.41 5.73 -13.34
CA ARG A 16 -22.00 6.15 -13.37
C ARG A 16 -21.74 7.34 -12.45
N VAL A 17 -20.68 7.23 -11.64
CA VAL A 17 -20.10 8.37 -10.92
C VAL A 17 -19.24 9.16 -11.91
N VAL A 18 -19.53 10.45 -12.07
CA VAL A 18 -18.80 11.33 -13.00
C VAL A 18 -17.90 12.33 -12.30
N TYR A 19 -18.13 12.56 -11.00
CA TYR A 19 -17.31 13.45 -10.18
C TYR A 19 -17.41 13.07 -8.70
N ALA A 20 -16.31 13.25 -7.97
CA ALA A 20 -16.24 13.04 -6.53
C ALA A 20 -15.47 14.18 -5.89
N GLU A 21 -16.09 14.88 -4.93
CA GLU A 21 -15.45 15.89 -4.12
C GLU A 21 -15.22 15.37 -2.71
N ALA A 22 -13.98 15.51 -2.24
CA ALA A 22 -13.59 15.09 -0.92
C ALA A 22 -12.69 16.14 -0.25
N ARG A 23 -12.67 16.13 1.07
CA ARG A 23 -11.79 16.99 1.87
C ARG A 23 -10.38 16.39 1.94
N ALA A 24 -9.42 17.22 2.32
CA ALA A 24 -8.00 16.85 2.38
C ALA A 24 -7.75 15.52 3.13
N ASN A 25 -8.45 15.27 4.23
CA ASN A 25 -8.31 14.04 5.00
C ASN A 25 -8.62 12.75 4.21
N PHE A 26 -9.51 12.78 3.22
CA PHE A 26 -9.72 11.62 2.33
C PHE A 26 -8.59 11.48 1.33
N ILE A 27 -8.13 12.60 0.77
CA ILE A 27 -7.08 12.65 -0.23
C ILE A 27 -5.77 12.14 0.35
N ASP A 28 -5.46 12.56 1.58
CA ASP A 28 -4.34 12.10 2.39
C ASP A 28 -4.34 10.57 2.55
N VAL A 29 -5.51 9.97 2.81
CA VAL A 29 -5.71 8.52 2.92
C VAL A 29 -5.62 7.83 1.55
N LEU A 30 -6.21 8.39 0.50
CA LEU A 30 -6.13 7.82 -0.84
C LEU A 30 -4.67 7.75 -1.32
N PHE A 31 -3.93 8.85 -1.16
CA PHE A 31 -2.52 8.89 -1.52
C PHE A 31 -1.69 7.96 -0.66
N SER A 32 -2.02 7.77 0.62
CA SER A 32 -1.34 6.81 1.47
C SER A 32 -1.35 5.39 0.88
N TYR A 33 -2.46 4.96 0.29
CA TYR A 33 -2.52 3.68 -0.42
C TYR A 33 -1.68 3.67 -1.70
N LEU A 34 -1.59 4.79 -2.42
CA LEU A 34 -0.73 4.92 -3.60
C LEU A 34 0.77 4.90 -3.25
N THR A 35 1.13 5.21 -2.01
CA THR A 35 2.52 5.06 -1.53
C THR A 35 2.90 3.63 -1.18
N LEU A 36 1.92 2.70 -1.12
CA LEU A 36 2.21 1.29 -0.89
C LEU A 36 2.92 0.72 -2.12
N LEU A 37 4.20 0.38 -1.93
CA LEU A 37 4.98 -0.29 -2.95
C LEU A 37 4.35 -1.66 -3.25
N LEU A 38 4.38 -2.08 -4.52
CA LEU A 38 3.80 -3.35 -4.97
C LEU A 38 4.31 -4.55 -4.15
N GLY A 39 5.55 -4.51 -3.67
CA GLY A 39 6.09 -5.53 -2.74
C GLY A 39 5.34 -5.62 -1.41
N ASN A 40 4.87 -4.50 -0.84
CA ASN A 40 4.03 -4.51 0.35
C ASN A 40 2.63 -5.07 0.05
N ILE A 41 2.08 -4.79 -1.13
CA ILE A 41 0.77 -5.31 -1.53
C ILE A 41 0.82 -6.84 -1.65
N VAL A 42 1.88 -7.37 -2.28
CA VAL A 42 2.11 -8.82 -2.37
C VAL A 42 2.22 -9.46 -0.99
N ARG A 43 2.97 -8.85 -0.07
CA ARG A 43 3.07 -9.28 1.33
C ARG A 43 1.72 -9.29 2.05
N LEU A 44 1.00 -8.17 1.99
CA LEU A 44 -0.26 -7.97 2.71
C LEU A 44 -1.39 -8.88 2.19
N LEU A 45 -1.34 -9.24 0.92
CA LEU A 45 -2.29 -10.16 0.30
C LEU A 45 -1.83 -11.62 0.38
N ASP A 46 -0.82 -11.94 1.21
CA ASP A 46 -0.26 -13.28 1.37
C ASP A 46 0.06 -13.97 0.04
N LYS A 47 0.72 -13.22 -0.87
CA LYS A 47 1.07 -13.66 -2.23
C LYS A 47 -0.14 -14.04 -3.09
N GLN A 48 -1.36 -13.64 -2.72
CA GLN A 48 -2.58 -13.76 -3.51
C GLN A 48 -2.97 -12.42 -4.16
N SER A 49 -1.98 -11.63 -4.57
CA SER A 49 -2.22 -10.28 -5.09
C SER A 49 -2.84 -10.21 -6.49
N GLY A 50 -3.01 -11.34 -7.17
CA GLY A 50 -3.35 -11.39 -8.61
C GLY A 50 -2.21 -10.91 -9.53
N LEU A 51 -1.09 -10.46 -8.96
CA LEU A 51 0.07 -9.90 -9.64
C LEU A 51 1.15 -10.99 -9.82
N GLY A 52 0.85 -11.97 -10.67
CA GLY A 52 1.55 -13.26 -10.70
C GLY A 52 3.09 -13.23 -10.76
N SER A 53 3.69 -12.35 -11.57
CA SER A 53 5.16 -12.21 -11.63
C SER A 53 5.74 -11.62 -10.34
N LEU A 54 5.01 -10.72 -9.69
CA LEU A 54 5.43 -10.09 -8.45
C LEU A 54 5.26 -11.00 -7.23
N ASN A 55 4.24 -11.88 -7.22
CA ASN A 55 4.15 -12.95 -6.23
C ASN A 55 5.38 -13.86 -6.28
N ARG A 56 5.76 -14.31 -7.49
CA ARG A 56 6.95 -15.16 -7.69
C ARG A 56 8.25 -14.45 -7.33
N LEU A 57 8.36 -13.17 -7.66
CA LEU A 57 9.53 -12.37 -7.27
C LEU A 57 9.64 -12.28 -5.74
N TYR A 58 8.52 -12.00 -5.06
CA TYR A 58 8.48 -11.93 -3.60
C TYR A 58 8.87 -13.26 -2.95
N GLU A 59 8.31 -14.38 -3.41
CA GLU A 59 8.68 -15.74 -2.97
C GLU A 59 10.17 -16.05 -3.20
N SER A 60 10.72 -15.62 -4.33
CA SER A 60 12.14 -15.80 -4.64
C SER A 60 13.03 -15.03 -3.65
N ILE A 61 12.63 -13.82 -3.27
CA ILE A 61 13.34 -13.01 -2.27
C ILE A 61 13.25 -13.64 -0.88
N GLU A 62 12.10 -14.22 -0.50
CA GLU A 62 11.98 -14.95 0.77
C GLU A 62 12.91 -16.16 0.83
N GLN A 63 13.02 -16.91 -0.26
CA GLN A 63 13.87 -18.10 -0.36
C GLN A 63 15.35 -17.77 -0.55
N LEU A 64 15.69 -16.53 -0.97
CA LEU A 64 17.06 -16.09 -1.19
C LEU A 64 17.84 -16.10 0.14
N ASP A 65 18.92 -16.87 0.18
CA ASP A 65 19.82 -16.88 1.34
C ASP A 65 20.52 -15.52 1.48
N ALA A 66 20.47 -14.93 2.67
CA ALA A 66 21.00 -13.60 2.93
C ALA A 66 22.53 -13.51 2.83
N LYS A 67 23.24 -14.64 2.80
CA LYS A 67 24.67 -14.68 2.43
C LYS A 67 24.96 -14.12 1.03
N HIS A 68 23.95 -14.08 0.16
CA HIS A 68 24.04 -13.49 -1.18
C HIS A 68 23.77 -11.98 -1.18
N LEU A 69 23.48 -11.40 -0.02
CA LEU A 69 23.24 -9.98 0.18
C LEU A 69 24.34 -9.41 1.08
N GLN A 70 24.47 -8.08 1.06
CA GLN A 70 25.47 -7.38 1.87
C GLN A 70 25.21 -7.53 3.37
N THR A 71 23.93 -7.58 3.77
CA THR A 71 23.49 -7.75 5.16
C THR A 71 22.10 -8.42 5.21
N GLU A 72 21.76 -9.01 6.36
CA GLU A 72 20.39 -9.47 6.65
C GLU A 72 19.36 -8.34 6.50
N ALA A 73 19.73 -7.11 6.88
CA ALA A 73 18.85 -5.95 6.76
C ALA A 73 18.47 -5.65 5.30
N CYS A 74 19.35 -5.96 4.33
CA CYS A 74 19.01 -5.82 2.91
C CYS A 74 17.86 -6.75 2.50
N LYS A 75 17.81 -7.97 3.06
CA LYS A 75 16.71 -8.92 2.79
C LYS A 75 15.38 -8.38 3.33
N GLU A 76 15.39 -7.89 4.57
CA GLU A 76 14.21 -7.28 5.18
C GLU A 76 13.70 -6.07 4.39
N ILE A 77 14.59 -5.22 3.87
CA ILE A 77 14.20 -4.08 3.03
C ILE A 77 13.52 -4.53 1.74
N LEU A 78 13.98 -5.63 1.12
CA LEU A 78 13.36 -6.18 -0.10
C LEU A 78 12.00 -6.82 0.17
N LEU A 79 11.84 -7.48 1.33
CA LEU A 79 10.57 -8.08 1.77
C LEU A 79 9.58 -7.03 2.31
N LYS A 80 10.08 -5.91 2.82
CA LYS A 80 9.31 -4.86 3.47
C LYS A 80 9.73 -3.48 2.94
N PRO A 81 9.55 -3.23 1.62
CA PRO A 81 10.07 -2.02 1.02
C PRO A 81 9.34 -0.79 1.58
N ARG A 82 10.12 0.22 1.96
CA ARG A 82 9.62 1.49 2.48
C ARG A 82 9.64 2.55 1.39
N SER A 83 8.51 3.22 1.21
CA SER A 83 8.42 4.39 0.34
C SER A 83 9.04 5.60 1.04
N ALA A 84 9.69 6.50 0.30
CA ALA A 84 10.10 7.80 0.84
C ALA A 84 8.90 8.61 1.37
N ALA A 85 7.70 8.35 0.84
CA ALA A 85 6.46 8.95 1.30
C ALA A 85 5.90 8.30 2.58
N ALA A 86 6.54 7.25 3.12
CA ALA A 86 6.11 6.61 4.37
C ALA A 86 6.11 7.61 5.55
N LEU A 87 7.09 8.51 5.62
CA LEU A 87 7.17 9.56 6.65
C LEU A 87 6.00 10.57 6.57
N ILE A 88 5.46 10.78 5.37
CA ILE A 88 4.27 11.62 5.16
C ILE A 88 3.04 10.84 5.64
N CYS A 89 3.02 9.53 5.41
CA CYS A 89 1.92 8.65 5.80
C CYS A 89 1.84 8.41 7.32
N GLU A 90 2.95 8.44 8.05
CA GLU A 90 2.96 8.33 9.53
C GLU A 90 2.19 9.48 10.22
N LYS A 91 2.05 10.63 9.54
CA LYS A 91 1.32 11.81 10.04
C LYS A 91 -0.19 11.74 9.77
N LEU A 92 -0.65 10.71 9.07
CA LEU A 92 -2.06 10.54 8.75
C LEU A 92 -2.86 10.18 10.00
N LYS A 93 -4.08 10.69 10.08
CA LYS A 93 -5.01 10.36 11.18
C LYS A 93 -5.46 8.90 11.16
N ILE A 94 -5.37 8.26 10.01
CA ILE A 94 -5.62 6.83 9.83
C ILE A 94 -4.26 6.18 9.64
N LYS A 95 -3.93 5.25 10.54
CA LYS A 95 -2.71 4.46 10.42
C LYS A 95 -2.84 3.53 9.21
N ASN A 96 -1.83 3.52 8.35
CA ASN A 96 -1.75 2.58 7.24
C ASN A 96 -1.44 1.17 7.75
N ILE A 97 -1.76 0.16 6.95
CA ILE A 97 -1.44 -1.27 7.15
C ILE A 97 0.09 -1.53 7.09
N HIS A 98 0.92 -0.47 7.05
CA HIS A 98 2.37 -0.57 7.10
C HIS A 98 2.90 -0.78 8.53
N ASP A 99 2.03 -0.61 9.54
CA ASP A 99 2.36 -0.62 10.98
C ASP A 99 2.18 -2.00 11.65
N ASP A 100 2.36 -3.12 10.94
CA ASP A 100 2.58 -4.39 11.64
C ASP A 100 4.06 -4.46 12.09
N ASN A 101 4.34 -3.73 13.17
CA ASN A 101 5.36 -4.11 14.14
C ASN A 101 4.70 -5.02 15.17
N THR A 102 4.74 -6.31 14.91
CA THR A 102 5.02 -7.32 15.95
C THR A 102 5.92 -8.37 15.32
#